data_AF-K1TMC3-F1
#
_entry.id   AF-K1TMC3-F1
#
_cell.length_a   1.000
_cell.length_b   1.000
_cell.length_c   1.000
_cell.angle_alpha   90.00
_cell.angle_beta   90.00
_cell.angle_gamma   90.00
#
_symmetry.space_group_name_H-M   'P 1'
#
loop_
_entity.id
_entity.type
_entity.pdbx_description
1 polymer ?
#
loop_
_entity_poly.entity_id
_entity_poly.type
_entity_poly.pdbx_seq_one_letter_code
_entity_poly.pdbx_strand_id
1 'polypeptide(L)'
;MNASFKNMAVALFIMSAPIAVQAKQWSLQDCISYALANNIQLQKTQLTKASAQEDYLQSKSALLPSLSASTNQSVNYTPWVSNGISGEGFSKASIDKVYYNGSYSVMGNYTIWNGNKNRNQVKLNKLAKEAAQLDSTAQALNLQEQIAQLYVQITLLYRG
;
A
#
# COMPACT_ATOMS: atom_id res chain seq x y z
N MET A 1 -26.71 -3.50 61.68
CA MET A 1 -27.76 -3.29 60.66
C MET A 1 -27.14 -2.64 59.43
N ASN A 2 -27.43 -3.16 58.23
CA ASN A 2 -27.50 -2.41 56.96
C ASN A 2 -26.34 -2.51 55.94
N ALA A 3 -25.52 -3.57 55.95
CA ALA A 3 -24.68 -3.89 54.78
C ALA A 3 -25.54 -4.25 53.55
N SER A 4 -26.62 -5.03 53.74
CA SER A 4 -27.59 -5.32 52.68
C SER A 4 -28.38 -4.07 52.23
N PHE A 5 -28.66 -3.12 53.12
CA PHE A 5 -29.41 -1.91 52.76
C PHE A 5 -28.55 -0.92 51.97
N LYS A 6 -27.26 -0.81 52.28
CA LYS A 6 -26.29 -0.05 51.47
C LYS A 6 -26.14 -0.64 50.07
N ASN A 7 -26.05 -1.96 49.94
CA ASN A 7 -25.95 -2.62 48.64
C ASN A 7 -27.25 -2.53 47.82
N MET A 8 -28.40 -2.52 48.49
CA MET A 8 -29.71 -2.32 47.85
C MET A 8 -29.93 -0.88 47.37
N ALA A 9 -29.42 0.11 48.10
CA ALA A 9 -29.46 1.53 47.69
C ALA A 9 -28.55 1.81 46.47
N VAL A 10 -27.40 1.14 46.37
CA VAL A 10 -26.51 1.26 45.20
C VAL A 10 -27.10 0.58 43.96
N ALA A 11 -27.79 -0.55 44.12
CA ALA A 11 -28.48 -1.22 43.03
C ALA A 11 -29.66 -0.39 42.46
N LEU A 12 -30.38 0.34 43.33
CA LEU A 12 -31.50 1.19 42.91
C LEU A 12 -31.06 2.45 42.13
N PHE A 13 -29.82 2.92 42.36
CA PHE A 13 -29.28 4.11 41.68
C PHE A 13 -28.73 3.81 40.26
N ILE A 14 -28.34 2.55 40.00
CA ILE A 14 -27.86 2.12 38.67
C ILE A 14 -29.03 1.90 37.70
N MET A 15 -30.24 1.65 38.21
CA MET A 15 -31.42 1.29 37.42
C MET A 15 -32.26 2.50 36.96
N SER A 16 -31.96 3.71 37.43
CA SER A 16 -32.67 4.95 37.08
C SER A 16 -31.94 5.83 36.06
N ALA A 17 -30.84 5.36 35.45
CA ALA A 17 -30.21 6.09 34.35
C ALA A 17 -31.12 6.00 33.12
N PRO A 18 -31.67 7.12 32.60
CA PRO A 18 -32.38 7.08 31.34
C PRO A 18 -31.37 6.65 30.27
N ILE A 19 -31.58 5.48 29.71
CA ILE A 19 -30.86 5.03 28.52
C ILE A 19 -31.40 5.87 27.36
N ALA A 20 -30.95 7.11 27.27
CA ALA A 20 -31.15 7.94 26.11
C ALA A 20 -30.24 7.39 25.00
N VAL A 21 -30.66 6.28 24.38
CA VAL A 21 -30.28 5.99 23.01
C VAL A 21 -30.94 7.07 22.17
N GLN A 22 -30.28 8.22 22.10
CA GLN A 22 -30.53 9.22 21.09
C GLN A 22 -30.16 8.54 19.78
N ALA A 23 -31.16 7.94 19.12
CA ALA A 23 -31.03 7.55 17.73
C ALA A 23 -30.72 8.83 16.97
N LYS A 24 -29.44 9.05 16.66
CA LYS A 24 -28.96 10.21 15.93
C LYS A 24 -29.85 10.40 14.70
N GLN A 25 -30.67 11.45 14.67
CA GLN A 25 -31.43 11.80 13.48
C GLN A 25 -30.43 12.30 12.45
N TRP A 26 -30.05 11.42 11.52
CA TRP A 26 -29.16 11.78 10.43
C TRP A 26 -29.92 12.68 9.46
N SER A 27 -29.45 13.91 9.26
CA SER A 27 -29.96 14.73 8.16
C SER A 27 -29.48 14.15 6.82
N LEU A 28 -30.17 14.46 5.72
CA LEU A 28 -29.74 14.09 4.37
C LEU A 28 -28.26 14.44 4.13
N GLN A 29 -27.85 15.61 4.59
CA GLN A 29 -26.47 16.10 4.45
C GLN A 29 -25.49 15.23 5.23
N ASP A 30 -25.88 14.73 6.41
CA ASP A 30 -25.07 13.81 7.21
C ASP A 30 -24.95 12.43 6.54
N CYS A 31 -26.03 11.93 5.94
CA CYS A 31 -26.00 10.67 5.18
C CYS A 31 -25.10 10.80 3.95
N ILE A 32 -25.18 11.91 3.21
CA ILE A 32 -24.33 12.17 2.04
C ILE A 32 -22.86 12.27 2.45
N SER A 33 -22.54 13.05 3.48
CA SER A 33 -21.16 13.26 3.93
C SER A 33 -20.54 11.98 4.52
N TYR A 34 -21.30 11.19 5.27
CA TYR A 34 -20.83 9.91 5.78
C TYR A 34 -20.68 8.86 4.68
N ALA A 35 -21.62 8.81 3.72
CA ALA A 35 -21.51 7.92 2.57
C ALA A 35 -20.31 8.28 1.71
N LEU A 36 -20.03 9.57 1.44
CA LEU A 36 -18.82 10.02 0.74
C LEU A 36 -17.54 9.68 1.50
N ALA A 37 -17.51 9.88 2.82
CA ALA A 37 -16.35 9.60 3.65
C ALA A 37 -16.06 8.10 3.80
N ASN A 38 -17.10 7.27 3.92
CA ASN A 38 -16.98 5.83 4.10
C ASN A 38 -17.16 5.02 2.81
N ASN A 39 -17.25 5.67 1.64
CA ASN A 39 -17.45 4.92 0.41
C ASN A 39 -16.18 4.15 0.03
N ILE A 40 -16.26 2.82 0.14
CA ILE A 40 -15.18 1.92 -0.26
C ILE A 40 -14.87 2.07 -1.76
N GLN A 41 -15.86 2.38 -2.60
CA GLN A 41 -15.66 2.65 -4.04
C GLN A 41 -14.77 3.87 -4.23
N LEU A 42 -15.05 4.98 -3.54
CA LEU A 42 -14.26 6.21 -3.65
C LEU A 42 -12.84 6.01 -3.12
N GLN A 43 -12.68 5.29 -2.00
CA GLN A 43 -11.36 4.94 -1.48
C GLN A 43 -10.56 4.08 -2.47
N LYS A 44 -11.21 3.11 -3.12
CA LYS A 44 -10.59 2.32 -4.20
C LYS A 44 -10.15 3.22 -5.36
N THR A 45 -10.97 4.18 -5.79
CA THR A 45 -10.58 5.07 -6.89
C THR A 45 -9.44 6.02 -6.51
N GLN A 46 -9.37 6.47 -5.26
CA GLN A 46 -8.21 7.22 -4.75
C GLN A 46 -6.94 6.37 -4.76
N LEU A 47 -7.03 5.10 -4.36
CA LEU A 47 -5.92 4.15 -4.46
C LEU A 47 -5.49 3.94 -5.92
N THR A 48 -6.45 3.74 -6.84
CA THR A 48 -6.15 3.59 -8.27
C THR A 48 -5.46 4.83 -8.83
N LYS A 49 -5.89 6.04 -8.44
CA LYS A 49 -5.23 7.28 -8.82
C LYS A 49 -3.80 7.36 -8.27
N ALA A 50 -3.59 6.97 -7.02
CA ALA A 50 -2.26 6.92 -6.41
C ALA A 50 -1.36 5.91 -7.15
N SER A 51 -1.86 4.72 -7.44
CA SER A 51 -1.14 3.71 -8.23
C SER A 51 -0.78 4.22 -9.63
N ALA A 52 -1.71 4.85 -10.34
CA ALA A 52 -1.43 5.42 -11.67
C ALA A 52 -0.40 6.55 -11.63
N GLN A 53 -0.34 7.32 -10.53
CA GLN A 53 0.70 8.32 -10.30
C GLN A 53 2.07 7.66 -10.08
N GLU A 54 2.14 6.59 -9.30
CA GLU A 54 3.38 5.83 -9.09
C GLU A 54 3.85 5.16 -10.40
N ASP A 55 2.94 4.59 -11.19
CA ASP A 55 3.25 4.01 -12.51
C ASP A 55 3.83 5.06 -13.47
N TYR A 56 3.30 6.29 -13.43
CA TYR A 56 3.86 7.41 -14.17
C TYR A 56 5.28 7.76 -13.70
N LEU A 57 5.50 7.84 -12.38
CA LEU A 57 6.83 8.10 -11.82
C LEU A 57 7.83 6.98 -12.14
N GLN A 58 7.41 5.72 -12.08
CA GLN A 58 8.22 4.56 -12.44
C GLN A 58 8.59 4.57 -13.94
N SER A 59 7.64 4.91 -14.81
CA SER A 59 7.96 5.05 -16.24
C SER A 59 8.94 6.19 -16.50
N LYS A 60 8.87 7.27 -15.70
CA LYS A 60 9.81 8.39 -15.78
C LYS A 60 11.18 8.00 -15.22
N SER A 61 11.26 7.22 -14.14
CA SER A 61 12.52 6.72 -13.58
C SER A 61 13.20 5.72 -14.51
N ALA A 62 12.46 4.99 -15.34
CA ALA A 62 13.01 4.13 -16.39
C ALA A 62 13.78 4.89 -17.50
N LEU A 63 13.70 6.23 -17.53
CA LEU A 63 14.54 7.09 -18.38
C LEU A 63 15.87 7.48 -17.71
N LEU A 64 16.02 7.22 -16.41
CA LEU A 64 17.23 7.50 -15.65
C LEU A 64 18.20 6.32 -15.76
N PRO A 65 19.51 6.55 -15.58
CA PRO A 65 20.48 5.47 -15.45
C PRO A 65 20.16 4.61 -14.23
N SER A 66 20.32 3.29 -14.37
CA SER A 66 20.34 2.39 -13.23
C SER A 66 21.75 2.30 -12.68
N LEU A 67 21.85 2.26 -11.35
CA LEU A 67 23.09 2.01 -10.63
C LEU A 67 22.83 0.86 -9.67
N SER A 68 23.52 -0.25 -9.85
CA SER A 68 23.49 -1.38 -8.94
C SER A 68 24.85 -1.55 -8.27
N ALA A 69 24.83 -1.79 -6.97
CA ALA A 69 26.00 -2.19 -6.23
C ALA A 69 25.74 -3.59 -5.67
N SER A 70 26.69 -4.50 -5.91
CA SER A 70 26.64 -5.85 -5.37
C SER A 70 27.90 -6.12 -4.57
N THR A 71 27.70 -6.66 -3.38
CA THR A 71 28.74 -7.19 -2.52
C THR A 71 28.49 -8.67 -2.36
N ASN A 72 29.50 -9.48 -2.59
CA ASN A 72 29.43 -10.92 -2.37
C ASN A 72 30.61 -11.33 -1.48
N GLN A 73 30.30 -11.96 -0.36
CA GLN A 73 31.29 -12.55 0.53
C GLN A 73 31.03 -14.05 0.60
N SER A 74 32.03 -14.84 0.26
CA SER A 74 31.97 -16.30 0.25
C SER A 74 33.07 -16.84 1.13
N VAL A 75 32.68 -17.66 2.10
CA VAL A 75 33.60 -18.40 2.95
C VAL A 75 33.45 -19.87 2.61
N ASN A 76 34.49 -20.48 2.07
CA ASN A 76 34.50 -21.88 1.71
C ASN A 76 35.44 -22.64 2.64
N TYR A 77 34.94 -23.72 3.21
CA TYR A 77 35.73 -24.64 4.03
C TYR A 77 35.94 -25.94 3.24
N THR A 78 37.19 -26.24 2.89
CA THR A 78 37.57 -27.42 2.13
C THR A 78 38.48 -28.33 2.97
N PRO A 79 37.91 -29.17 3.84
CA PRO A 79 38.71 -30.00 4.76
C PRO A 79 39.46 -31.16 4.10
N TRP A 80 39.11 -31.55 2.87
CA TRP A 80 39.59 -32.76 2.20
C TRP A 80 40.50 -32.52 0.98
N VAL A 81 41.06 -31.33 0.82
CA VAL A 81 42.08 -31.08 -0.23
C VAL A 81 43.44 -31.56 0.27
N SER A 82 43.84 -32.76 -0.17
CA SER A 82 45.14 -33.36 0.20
C SER A 82 46.29 -32.96 -0.75
N ASN A 83 45.99 -32.38 -1.92
CA ASN A 83 46.98 -31.90 -2.89
C ASN A 83 46.72 -30.44 -3.23
N GLY A 84 47.75 -29.59 -3.13
CA GLY A 84 47.69 -28.20 -3.53
C GLY A 84 47.32 -28.09 -5.00
N ILE A 85 46.39 -27.20 -5.34
CA ILE A 85 46.09 -26.90 -6.74
C ILE A 85 47.31 -26.15 -7.29
N SER A 86 48.26 -26.89 -7.84
CA SER A 86 49.38 -26.35 -8.60
C SER A 86 48.89 -26.08 -10.01
N GLY A 87 48.62 -24.82 -10.34
CA GLY A 87 48.40 -24.42 -11.74
C GLY A 87 49.65 -24.56 -12.61
N GLU A 88 50.83 -24.75 -12.00
CA GLU A 88 52.13 -24.66 -12.71
C GLU A 88 53.19 -25.65 -12.16
N GLY A 89 52.78 -26.82 -11.65
CA GLY A 89 53.73 -27.90 -11.31
C GLY A 89 54.54 -27.75 -10.02
N PHE A 90 54.23 -26.78 -9.14
CA PHE A 90 54.80 -26.68 -7.79
C PHE A 90 53.75 -26.95 -6.71
N SER A 91 53.91 -28.04 -5.96
CA SER A 91 53.07 -28.39 -4.81
C SER A 91 53.32 -27.41 -3.65
N LYS A 92 52.34 -26.56 -3.34
CA LYS A 92 52.33 -25.78 -2.08
C LYS A 92 51.91 -26.71 -0.93
N ALA A 93 52.80 -26.95 0.03
CA ALA A 93 52.60 -27.88 1.15
C ALA A 93 51.75 -27.31 2.31
N SER A 94 51.08 -26.16 2.13
CA SER A 94 50.18 -25.61 3.13
C SER A 94 48.98 -24.96 2.42
N ILE A 95 47.84 -25.64 2.49
CA ILE A 95 46.55 -25.16 1.99
C ILE A 95 45.77 -24.70 3.23
N ASP A 96 45.45 -23.42 3.32
CA ASP A 96 44.49 -22.95 4.31
C ASP A 96 43.15 -23.64 4.05
N LYS A 97 42.67 -24.41 5.03
CA LYS A 97 41.41 -25.19 4.92
C LYS A 97 40.17 -24.28 4.83
N VAL A 98 40.32 -22.99 5.14
CA VAL A 98 39.28 -21.96 5.10
C VAL A 98 39.71 -20.89 4.09
N TYR A 99 38.94 -20.73 3.01
CA TYR A 99 39.11 -19.69 2.01
C TYR A 99 38.04 -18.62 2.18
N TYR A 100 38.45 -17.39 2.45
CA TYR A 100 37.58 -16.21 2.48
C TYR A 100 37.79 -15.38 1.22
N ASN A 101 36.74 -15.19 0.41
CA ASN A 101 36.78 -14.33 -0.76
C ASN A 101 35.62 -13.33 -0.73
N GLY A 102 35.92 -12.06 -0.97
CA GLY A 102 34.93 -11.00 -1.10
C GLY A 102 35.10 -10.26 -2.42
N SER A 103 34.03 -10.10 -3.18
CA SER A 103 33.98 -9.26 -4.37
C SER A 103 32.96 -8.15 -4.20
N TYR A 104 33.37 -6.93 -4.55
CA TYR A 104 32.53 -5.74 -4.54
C TYR A 104 32.51 -5.18 -5.96
N SER A 105 31.32 -5.06 -6.55
CA SER A 105 31.16 -4.51 -7.89
C SER A 105 30.06 -3.46 -7.91
N VAL A 106 30.32 -2.36 -8.59
CA VAL A 106 29.33 -1.32 -8.87
C VAL A 106 29.15 -1.28 -10.39
N MET A 107 27.91 -1.37 -10.85
CA MET A 107 27.57 -1.39 -12.26
C MET A 107 26.51 -0.32 -12.54
N GLY A 108 26.81 0.57 -13.47
CA GLY A 108 25.86 1.51 -14.02
C GLY A 108 25.40 1.06 -15.40
N ASN A 109 24.10 1.12 -15.69
CA ASN A 109 23.58 0.93 -17.03
C ASN A 109 22.72 2.13 -17.43
N TYR A 110 22.98 2.68 -18.61
CA TYR A 110 22.20 3.79 -19.15
C TYR A 110 21.71 3.47 -20.56
N THR A 111 20.39 3.43 -20.71
CA THR A 111 19.76 3.26 -22.01
C THR A 111 19.62 4.61 -22.70
N ILE A 112 20.52 4.92 -23.63
CA ILE A 112 20.50 6.18 -24.39
C ILE A 112 19.28 6.24 -25.32
N TRP A 113 18.99 5.14 -26.02
CA TRP A 113 17.84 5.05 -26.92
C TRP A 113 17.38 3.60 -27.09
N ASN A 114 16.07 3.38 -27.02
CA ASN A 114 15.44 2.07 -27.18
C ASN A 114 14.24 2.09 -28.15
N GLY A 115 14.36 2.82 -29.27
CA GLY A 115 13.28 2.91 -30.24
C GLY A 115 12.08 3.71 -29.73
N ASN A 116 12.31 4.72 -28.88
CA ASN A 116 11.28 5.56 -28.26
C ASN A 116 10.30 4.83 -27.32
N LYS A 117 10.53 3.55 -27.01
CA LYS A 117 9.65 2.72 -26.18
C LYS A 117 9.44 3.32 -24.79
N ASN A 118 10.52 3.70 -24.09
CA ASN A 118 10.40 4.28 -22.74
C ASN A 118 9.66 5.63 -22.76
N ARG A 119 9.92 6.46 -23.76
CA ARG A 119 9.23 7.75 -23.91
C ARG A 119 7.74 7.57 -24.21
N ASN A 120 7.37 6.58 -25.03
CA ASN A 120 5.97 6.30 -25.31
C ASN A 120 5.24 5.74 -24.08
N GLN A 121 5.91 4.89 -23.29
CA GLN A 121 5.37 4.38 -22.04
C GLN A 121 5.07 5.50 -21.04
N VAL A 122 5.96 6.50 -20.93
CA VAL A 122 5.73 7.69 -20.07
C VAL A 122 4.50 8.48 -20.52
N LYS A 123 4.32 8.65 -21.84
CA LYS A 123 3.14 9.34 -22.39
C LYS A 123 1.86 8.56 -22.08
N LEU A 124 1.88 7.24 -22.26
CA LEU A 124 0.76 6.37 -21.95
C LEU A 124 0.39 6.43 -20.46
N ASN A 125 1.37 6.31 -19.56
CA ASN A 125 1.12 6.36 -18.12
C ASN A 125 0.63 7.75 -17.67
N LYS A 126 1.07 8.83 -18.34
CA LYS A 126 0.53 10.17 -18.11
C LYS A 126 -0.97 10.24 -18.43
N LEU A 127 -1.38 9.71 -19.60
CA LEU A 127 -2.79 9.65 -19.98
C LEU A 127 -3.59 8.76 -19.05
N ALA A 128 -3.03 7.62 -18.62
CA ALA A 128 -3.66 6.72 -17.66
C ALA A 128 -3.91 7.41 -16.30
N LYS A 129 -2.95 8.22 -15.82
CA LYS A 129 -3.13 9.05 -14.62
C LYS A 129 -4.26 10.07 -14.80
N GLU A 130 -4.31 10.77 -15.93
CA GLU A 130 -5.37 11.74 -16.23
C GLU A 130 -6.74 11.05 -16.31
N ALA A 131 -6.82 9.87 -16.93
CA ALA A 131 -8.03 9.05 -16.97
C ALA A 131 -8.46 8.59 -15.58
N ALA A 132 -7.55 8.11 -14.72
CA ALA A 132 -7.87 7.72 -13.35
C ALA A 132 -8.37 8.89 -12.49
N GLN A 133 -7.85 10.11 -12.74
CA GLN A 133 -8.36 11.32 -12.11
C GLN A 133 -9.80 11.63 -12.53
N LEU A 134 -10.10 11.52 -13.83
CA LEU A 134 -11.45 11.73 -14.36
C LEU A 134 -12.43 10.66 -13.86
N ASP A 135 -12.01 9.40 -13.84
CA ASP A 135 -12.83 8.29 -13.30
C ASP A 135 -13.16 8.51 -11.82
N SER A 136 -12.20 8.97 -11.01
CA SER A 136 -12.46 9.35 -9.61
C SER A 136 -13.53 10.43 -9.48
N THR A 137 -13.51 11.44 -10.36
CA THR A 137 -14.55 12.49 -10.35
C THR A 137 -15.90 11.96 -10.82
N ALA A 138 -15.94 11.12 -11.85
CA ALA A 138 -17.17 10.51 -12.35
C ALA A 138 -17.81 9.58 -11.31
N GLN A 139 -17.01 8.78 -10.61
CA GLN A 139 -17.49 7.89 -9.54
C GLN A 139 -18.03 8.67 -8.33
N ALA A 140 -17.40 9.79 -7.97
CA ALA A 140 -17.91 10.66 -6.93
C ALA A 140 -19.29 11.24 -7.30
N LEU A 141 -19.46 11.66 -8.56
CA LEU A 141 -20.74 12.15 -9.07
C LEU A 141 -21.81 11.04 -9.09
N ASN A 142 -21.49 9.84 -9.56
CA ASN A 142 -22.43 8.72 -9.59
C ASN A 142 -22.89 8.33 -8.17
N LEU A 143 -21.98 8.32 -7.20
CA LEU A 143 -22.34 8.10 -5.80
C LEU A 143 -23.28 9.19 -5.26
N GLN A 144 -23.04 10.45 -5.60
CA GLN A 144 -23.90 11.55 -5.19
C GLN A 144 -25.32 11.39 -5.76
N GLU A 145 -25.44 10.97 -7.03
CA GLU A 145 -26.72 10.65 -7.66
C GLU A 145 -27.44 9.48 -6.96
N GLN A 146 -26.74 8.38 -6.67
CA GLN A 146 -27.32 7.23 -5.97
C GLN A 146 -27.85 7.59 -4.59
N ILE A 147 -27.09 8.38 -3.81
CA ILE A 147 -27.52 8.82 -2.48
C ILE A 147 -28.73 9.75 -2.58
N ALA A 148 -28.77 10.66 -3.55
CA ALA A 148 -29.92 11.53 -3.79
C ALA A 148 -31.19 10.75 -4.13
N GLN A 149 -31.09 9.72 -4.98
CA GLN A 149 -32.22 8.84 -5.30
C GLN A 149 -32.71 8.07 -4.08
N LEU A 150 -31.79 7.47 -3.31
CA LEU A 150 -32.13 6.71 -2.10
C LEU A 150 -32.88 7.58 -1.08
N TYR A 151 -32.44 8.83 -0.91
CA TYR A 151 -33.11 9.76 0.00
C TYR A 151 -34.53 10.12 -0.45
N VAL A 152 -34.73 10.43 -1.72
CA VAL A 152 -36.07 10.72 -2.26
C VAL A 152 -36.99 9.51 -2.04
N GLN A 153 -36.48 8.30 -2.24
CA GLN A 153 -37.25 7.07 -2.06
C GLN A 153 -37.64 6.83 -0.60
N ILE A 154 -36.72 7.02 0.35
CA ILE A 154 -36.98 6.88 1.79
C ILE A 154 -37.98 7.96 2.25
N THR A 155 -37.83 9.20 1.77
CA THR A 155 -38.72 10.30 2.14
C THR A 155 -40.15 10.08 1.63
N LEU A 156 -40.29 9.52 0.43
CA LEU A 156 -41.59 9.16 -0.13
C LEU A 156 -42.23 7.98 0.61
N LEU A 157 -41.44 6.97 0.99
CA LEU A 157 -41.90 5.82 1.79
C LEU A 157 -42.39 6.21 3.19
N TYR A 158 -41.84 7.28 3.78
CA TYR A 158 -42.25 7.76 5.10
C TYR A 158 -43.44 8.72 5.07
N ARG A 159 -43.90 9.14 3.88
CA ARG A 159 -45.05 10.04 3.69
C ARG A 159 -46.33 9.34 3.19
N GLY A 160 -46.31 8.01 3.05
CA GLY A 160 -47.49 7.17 2.80
C GLY A 160 -47.82 6.36 4.04
#